data_AF-A0A938ZLG0-F1
#
_entry.id   AF-A0A938ZLG0-F1
#
_cell.length_a   1.000
_cell.length_b   1.000
_cell.length_c   1.000
_cell.angle_alpha   90.00
_cell.angle_beta   90.00
_cell.angle_gamma   90.00
#
_symmetry.space_group_name_H-M   'P 1'
#
loop_
_entity.id
_entity.type
_entity.pdbx_description
1 polymer ?
#
loop_
_entity_poly.entity_id
_entity_poly.type
_entity_poly.pdbx_seq_one_letter_code
_entity_poly.pdbx_strand_id
1 'polypeptide(L)'
;MVNNIDWENRILPENFKVYVGEGGVINHPSPGYQERILPTVNRYQGNDGGYIAIYSRNASQGVYSVGDGIYVIGQIRLQGKYIGRIFHPAGYEEQDISAVDEFKRLADENFSGCQGDCCAGGDTGGWFGIPLE
;
A
#
# COMPACT_ATOMS: atom_id res chain seq x y z
N MET A 1 -20.50 18.72 -4.02
CA MET A 1 -20.20 18.07 -2.73
C MET A 1 -18.74 17.67 -2.78
N VAL A 2 -17.87 18.38 -2.08
CA VAL A 2 -16.49 17.95 -1.90
C VAL A 2 -16.56 16.82 -0.87
N ASN A 3 -16.35 15.58 -1.32
CA ASN A 3 -16.21 14.45 -0.41
C ASN A 3 -14.89 14.65 0.34
N ASN A 4 -14.94 15.44 1.40
CA ASN A 4 -13.84 15.68 2.32
C ASN A 4 -13.72 14.46 3.25
N ILE A 5 -13.38 13.31 2.67
CA ILE A 5 -13.03 12.15 3.45
C ILE A 5 -11.59 12.38 3.89
N ASP A 6 -11.40 12.45 5.20
CA ASP A 6 -10.11 12.60 5.86
C ASP A 6 -9.28 11.32 5.68
N TRP A 7 -8.74 11.13 4.47
CA TRP A 7 -7.92 9.98 4.12
C TRP A 7 -6.52 10.07 4.71
N GLU A 8 -6.02 11.28 4.91
CA GLU A 8 -4.68 11.56 5.42
C GLU A 8 -4.55 11.15 6.90
N ASN A 9 -5.61 11.27 7.69
CA ASN A 9 -5.58 10.89 9.12
C ASN A 9 -6.12 9.49 9.42
N ARG A 10 -6.52 8.70 8.41
CA ARG A 10 -7.14 7.39 8.66
C ARG A 10 -6.11 6.26 8.78
N ILE A 11 -5.92 5.83 10.02
CA ILE A 11 -5.30 4.54 10.32
C ILE A 11 -6.28 3.43 9.90
N LEU A 12 -5.82 2.57 9.00
CA LEU A 12 -6.60 1.47 8.43
C LEU A 12 -6.58 0.27 9.38
N PRO A 13 -7.64 -0.56 9.39
CA PRO A 13 -7.64 -1.78 10.18
C PRO A 13 -6.58 -2.76 9.66
N GLU A 14 -5.98 -3.56 10.55
CA GLU A 14 -4.91 -4.52 10.19
C GLU A 14 -5.36 -5.56 9.15
N ASN A 15 -6.66 -5.87 9.13
CA ASN A 15 -7.33 -6.76 8.18
C ASN A 15 -8.10 -5.98 7.10
N PHE A 16 -7.50 -4.91 6.56
CA PHE A 16 -8.13 -4.05 5.57
C PHE A 16 -8.68 -4.83 4.38
N LYS A 17 -9.95 -4.59 4.06
CA LYS A 17 -10.63 -5.28 2.96
C LYS A 17 -10.40 -4.56 1.66
N VAL A 18 -9.96 -5.31 0.66
CA VAL A 18 -9.88 -4.86 -0.73
C VAL A 18 -10.71 -5.79 -1.60
N TYR A 19 -11.15 -5.28 -2.74
CA TYR A 19 -11.98 -6.03 -3.69
C TYR A 19 -11.28 -6.01 -5.03
N VAL A 20 -11.04 -7.18 -5.60
CA VAL A 20 -10.18 -7.39 -6.78
C VAL A 20 -11.03 -7.90 -7.94
N GLY A 21 -10.94 -7.26 -9.09
CA GLY A 21 -11.69 -7.63 -10.30
C GLY A 21 -10.96 -7.23 -11.58
N GLU A 22 -11.60 -7.37 -12.74
CA GLU A 22 -10.99 -7.05 -14.04
C GLU A 22 -10.58 -5.57 -14.17
N GLY A 23 -11.29 -4.67 -13.48
CA GLY A 23 -10.99 -3.23 -13.47
C GLY A 23 -9.89 -2.81 -12.49
N GLY A 24 -9.23 -3.77 -11.83
CA GLY A 24 -8.21 -3.52 -10.81
C GLY A 24 -8.71 -3.77 -9.39
N VAL A 25 -8.27 -2.94 -8.44
CA VAL A 25 -8.58 -3.11 -7.02
C VAL A 25 -9.25 -1.86 -6.46
N ILE A 26 -10.30 -2.08 -5.67
CA ILE A 26 -11.11 -1.03 -5.03
C ILE A 26 -11.28 -1.31 -3.52
N ASN A 27 -11.72 -0.30 -2.78
CA ASN A 27 -11.88 -0.34 -1.32
C ASN A 27 -13.32 -0.56 -0.83
N HIS A 28 -14.24 -0.94 -1.72
CA HIS A 28 -15.66 -1.18 -1.40
C HIS A 28 -16.22 -2.36 -2.20
N PRO A 29 -17.25 -3.07 -1.68
CA PRO A 29 -17.89 -4.15 -2.42
C PRO A 29 -18.47 -3.67 -3.75
N SER A 30 -18.25 -4.43 -4.82
CA SER A 30 -18.81 -4.14 -6.15
C SER A 30 -19.10 -5.45 -6.91
N PRO A 31 -20.17 -5.52 -7.72
CA PRO A 31 -20.44 -6.69 -8.55
C PRO A 31 -19.25 -7.08 -9.43
N GLY A 32 -18.90 -8.36 -9.45
CA GLY A 32 -17.77 -8.88 -10.23
C GLY A 32 -16.40 -8.75 -9.56
N TYR A 33 -16.32 -8.16 -8.35
CA TYR A 33 -15.09 -8.08 -7.58
C TYR A 33 -15.09 -9.10 -6.43
N GLN A 34 -13.91 -9.68 -6.18
CA GLN A 34 -13.71 -10.66 -5.12
C GLN A 34 -13.07 -10.01 -3.89
N GLU A 35 -13.67 -10.23 -2.71
CA GLU A 35 -13.10 -9.78 -1.44
C GLU A 35 -11.76 -10.48 -1.12
N ARG A 36 -10.81 -9.68 -0.64
CA ARG A 36 -9.50 -10.10 -0.15
C ARG A 36 -9.15 -9.29 1.09
N ILE A 37 -8.34 -9.88 1.96
CA ILE A 37 -7.72 -9.16 3.09
C ILE A 37 -6.35 -8.70 2.62
N LEU A 38 -6.09 -7.40 2.73
CA LEU A 38 -4.77 -6.81 2.55
C LEU A 38 -4.13 -6.62 3.94
N PRO A 39 -3.14 -7.45 4.31
CA PRO A 39 -2.39 -7.28 5.54
C PRO A 39 -1.87 -5.85 5.68
N THR A 40 -2.21 -5.19 6.79
CA THR A 40 -1.91 -3.78 7.03
C THR A 40 -1.18 -3.63 8.35
N VAL A 41 0.01 -3.01 8.33
CA VAL A 41 0.83 -2.80 9.53
C VAL A 41 0.91 -1.31 9.84
N ASN A 42 0.46 -0.90 11.02
CA ASN A 42 0.43 0.51 11.42
C ASN A 42 1.62 0.89 12.31
N ARG A 43 2.82 1.02 11.71
CA ARG A 43 4.05 1.39 12.45
C ARG A 43 4.06 2.84 12.93
N TYR A 44 3.30 3.71 12.29
CA TYR A 44 3.17 5.11 12.66
C TYR A 44 1.73 5.48 13.03
N GLN A 45 1.53 6.22 14.12
CA GLN A 45 0.21 6.59 14.66
C GLN A 45 -0.08 8.10 14.59
N GLY A 46 0.89 8.93 14.16
CA GLY A 46 0.69 10.37 13.99
C GLY A 46 -0.14 10.73 12.76
N ASN A 47 -0.56 11.99 12.69
CA ASN A 47 -1.48 12.50 11.66
C ASN A 47 -0.81 12.68 10.28
N ASP A 48 0.50 12.86 10.26
CA ASP A 48 1.36 12.96 9.07
C ASP A 48 1.84 11.58 8.61
N GLY A 49 0.90 10.68 8.30
CA GLY A 49 1.26 9.33 7.89
C GLY A 49 0.43 8.77 6.76
N GLY A 50 1.04 7.88 6.01
CA GLY A 50 0.44 7.20 4.86
C GLY A 50 1.10 5.85 4.63
N TYR A 51 0.79 5.20 3.51
CA TYR A 51 1.11 3.78 3.33
C TYR A 51 2.04 3.57 2.16
N ILE A 52 3.07 2.77 2.38
CA ILE A 52 3.77 2.07 1.31
C ILE A 52 3.08 0.72 1.08
N ALA A 53 2.99 0.29 -0.17
CA ALA A 53 2.66 -1.08 -0.51
C ALA A 53 3.94 -1.92 -0.56
N ILE A 54 3.83 -3.19 -0.16
CA ILE A 54 4.89 -4.18 -0.28
C ILE A 54 4.57 -5.12 -1.42
N TYR A 55 5.53 -5.33 -2.30
CA TYR A 55 5.42 -6.13 -3.50
C TYR A 55 6.34 -7.33 -3.47
N SER A 56 5.89 -8.42 -4.09
CA SER A 56 6.68 -9.64 -4.29
C SER A 56 6.52 -10.11 -5.74
N ARG A 57 7.53 -10.82 -6.25
CA ARG A 57 7.42 -11.59 -7.50
C ARG A 57 6.90 -13.01 -7.29
N ASN A 58 6.69 -13.41 -6.03
CA ASN A 58 6.11 -14.71 -5.69
C ASN A 58 4.58 -14.63 -5.65
N ALA A 59 3.93 -15.22 -6.65
CA ALA A 59 2.48 -15.25 -6.76
C ALA A 59 1.78 -15.93 -5.57
N SER A 60 2.42 -16.88 -4.88
CA SER A 60 1.78 -17.60 -3.76
C SER A 60 1.58 -16.73 -2.52
N GLN A 61 2.25 -15.59 -2.45
CA GLN A 61 2.15 -14.62 -1.35
C GLN A 61 1.23 -13.45 -1.71
N GLY A 62 0.86 -13.33 -2.99
CA GLY A 62 0.10 -12.20 -3.52
C GLY A 62 -1.34 -12.17 -3.03
N VAL A 63 -1.76 -11.00 -2.55
CA VAL A 63 -3.18 -10.68 -2.33
C VAL A 63 -3.86 -10.41 -3.68
N TYR A 64 -3.18 -9.65 -4.53
CA TYR A 64 -3.57 -9.37 -5.92
C TYR A 64 -2.36 -8.99 -6.77
N SER A 65 -2.52 -9.08 -8.11
CA SER A 65 -1.48 -8.66 -9.05
C SER A 65 -1.68 -7.21 -9.50
N VAL A 66 -0.57 -6.52 -9.74
CA VAL A 66 -0.52 -5.20 -10.39
C VAL A 66 0.01 -5.29 -11.84
N GLY A 67 0.13 -6.51 -12.39
CA GLY A 67 0.74 -6.78 -13.69
C GLY A 67 2.19 -7.24 -13.60
N ASP A 68 2.75 -7.69 -14.73
CA ASP A 68 4.17 -8.02 -14.92
C ASP A 68 4.80 -8.98 -13.89
N GLY A 69 3.98 -9.91 -13.36
CA GLY A 69 4.39 -10.86 -12.33
C GLY A 69 4.72 -10.21 -10.99
N ILE A 70 4.15 -9.02 -10.73
CA ILE A 70 4.28 -8.29 -9.46
C ILE A 70 2.96 -8.41 -8.72
N TYR A 71 3.06 -8.68 -7.42
CA TYR A 71 1.93 -8.92 -6.54
C TYR A 71 2.06 -8.07 -5.29
N VAL A 72 0.96 -7.43 -4.88
CA VAL A 72 0.89 -6.77 -3.58
C VAL A 72 0.65 -7.83 -2.52
N ILE A 73 1.45 -7.82 -1.45
CA ILE A 73 1.33 -8.77 -0.34
C ILE A 73 0.83 -8.13 0.95
N GLY A 74 0.90 -6.79 1.03
CA GLY A 74 0.54 -6.03 2.23
C GLY A 74 0.89 -4.55 2.09
N GLN A 75 0.64 -3.80 3.14
CA GLN A 75 0.99 -2.38 3.23
C GLN A 75 1.44 -2.00 4.64
N ILE A 76 2.25 -0.94 4.75
CA ILE A 76 2.81 -0.47 6.01
C ILE A 76 2.62 1.04 6.13
N ARG A 77 2.03 1.49 7.25
CA ARG A 77 1.88 2.91 7.58
C ARG A 77 3.17 3.48 8.15
N LEU A 78 3.66 4.56 7.58
CA LEU A 78 4.85 5.29 8.00
C LEU A 78 4.57 6.79 8.13
N GLN A 79 5.49 7.51 8.76
CA GLN A 79 5.49 8.97 8.75
C GLN A 79 5.88 9.47 7.36
N GLY A 80 5.23 10.55 6.88
CA GLY A 80 5.51 11.13 5.58
C GLY A 80 4.31 11.90 5.03
N LYS A 81 4.27 12.06 3.71
CA LYS A 81 3.17 12.76 3.02
C LYS A 81 2.93 12.18 1.64
N TYR A 82 1.70 12.33 1.15
CA TYR A 82 1.42 12.10 -0.26
C TYR A 82 1.87 13.31 -1.09
N ILE A 83 2.51 13.04 -2.23
CA ILE A 83 2.74 14.02 -3.30
C ILE A 83 2.00 13.47 -4.52
N GLY A 84 0.90 14.13 -4.89
CA GLY A 84 -0.10 13.51 -5.77
C GLY A 84 -0.62 12.20 -5.14
N ARG A 85 -0.57 11.09 -5.88
CA ARG A 85 -0.99 9.76 -5.40
C ARG A 85 0.11 8.93 -4.76
N ILE A 86 1.35 9.42 -4.78
CA ILE A 86 2.49 8.65 -4.30
C ILE A 86 2.78 9.06 -2.86
N PHE A 87 2.78 8.10 -1.95
CA PHE A 87 3.23 8.30 -0.59
C PHE A 87 4.76 8.37 -0.56
N HIS A 88 5.28 9.44 0.03
CA HIS A 88 6.69 9.64 0.29
C HIS A 88 6.94 9.53 1.80
N PRO A 89 7.62 8.46 2.24
CA PRO A 89 8.11 8.37 3.61
C PRO A 89 9.02 9.57 3.95
N ALA A 90 8.95 10.05 5.19
CA ALA A 90 9.77 11.17 5.64
C ALA A 90 11.28 10.89 5.42
N GLY A 91 11.99 11.82 4.77
CA GLY A 91 13.40 11.67 4.40
C GLY A 91 13.65 10.98 3.06
N TYR A 92 12.60 10.50 2.39
CA TYR A 92 12.65 9.84 1.08
C TYR A 92 11.74 10.55 0.06
N GLU A 93 11.49 11.84 0.26
CA GLU A 93 10.73 12.66 -0.67
C GLU A 93 11.35 12.62 -2.08
N GLU A 94 10.50 12.40 -3.08
CA GLU A 94 10.86 12.31 -4.51
C GLU A 94 11.88 11.20 -4.87
N GLN A 95 12.21 10.31 -3.93
CA GLN A 95 13.14 9.20 -4.16
C GLN A 95 12.41 7.91 -4.55
N ASP A 96 13.07 7.08 -5.35
CA ASP A 96 12.63 5.71 -5.58
C ASP A 96 12.93 4.85 -4.35
N ILE A 97 11.87 4.45 -3.65
CA ILE A 97 11.95 3.66 -2.43
C ILE A 97 12.04 2.14 -2.69
N SER A 98 11.91 1.69 -3.94
CA SER A 98 11.84 0.25 -4.26
C SER A 98 13.15 -0.49 -3.99
N ALA A 99 14.28 0.21 -4.08
CA ALA A 99 15.61 -0.37 -3.87
C ALA A 99 16.20 -0.07 -2.48
N VAL A 100 15.51 0.72 -1.65
CA VAL A 100 16.04 1.16 -0.34
C VAL A 100 16.04 0.01 0.66
N ASP A 101 17.22 -0.30 1.20
CA ASP A 101 17.42 -1.44 2.11
C ASP A 101 16.60 -1.34 3.41
N GLU A 102 16.31 -0.13 3.88
CA GLU A 102 15.45 0.08 5.05
C GLU A 102 14.05 -0.49 4.84
N PHE A 103 13.43 -0.25 3.68
CA PHE A 103 12.10 -0.76 3.40
C PHE A 103 12.09 -2.24 3.05
N LYS A 104 13.19 -2.79 2.51
CA LYS A 104 13.36 -4.24 2.35
C LYS A 104 13.41 -4.95 3.70
N ARG A 105 14.22 -4.45 4.64
CA ARG A 105 14.25 -4.97 6.02
C ARG A 105 12.89 -4.87 6.69
N LEU A 106 12.22 -3.74 6.51
CA LEU A 106 10.87 -3.55 7.05
C LEU A 106 9.87 -4.55 6.42
N ALA A 107 9.98 -4.84 5.13
CA ALA A 107 9.17 -5.88 4.49
C ALA A 107 9.44 -7.26 5.12
N ASP A 108 10.71 -7.64 5.28
CA ASP A 108 11.11 -8.93 5.87
C ASP A 108 10.63 -9.12 7.32
N GLU A 109 10.67 -8.05 8.12
CA GLU A 109 10.20 -8.07 9.51
C GLU A 109 8.69 -8.33 9.65
N ASN A 110 7.91 -7.90 8.66
CA ASN A 110 6.45 -7.90 8.76
C ASN A 110 5.78 -8.94 7.85
N PHE A 111 6.50 -9.40 6.81
CA PHE A 111 6.01 -10.35 5.82
C PHE A 111 7.05 -11.44 5.63
N SER A 112 6.86 -12.57 6.32
CA SER A 112 7.79 -13.71 6.33
C SER A 112 8.11 -14.31 4.96
N GLY A 113 7.30 -13.99 3.94
CA GLY A 113 7.51 -14.39 2.56
C GLY A 113 8.57 -13.59 1.80
N CYS A 114 9.00 -12.44 2.31
CA CYS A 114 9.89 -11.54 1.57
C CYS A 114 11.33 -12.04 1.46
N GLN A 115 11.94 -12.40 2.59
CA GLN A 115 13.29 -12.98 2.65
C GLN A 115 14.35 -12.21 1.81
N GLY A 116 14.23 -10.89 1.72
CA GLY A 116 15.09 -9.98 0.96
C GLY A 116 14.65 -9.68 -0.48
N ASP A 117 13.62 -10.36 -0.99
CA ASP A 117 13.18 -10.27 -2.39
C ASP A 117 12.00 -9.32 -2.63
N CYS A 118 11.39 -8.80 -1.56
CA CYS A 118 10.32 -7.82 -1.67
C CYS A 118 10.85 -6.41 -1.94
N CYS A 119 10.00 -5.59 -2.57
CA CYS A 119 10.23 -4.16 -2.70
C CYS A 119 9.04 -3.36 -2.13
N ALA A 120 9.28 -2.08 -1.88
CA ALA A 120 8.27 -1.14 -1.44
C ALA A 120 7.95 -0.12 -2.53
N GLY A 121 6.76 0.48 -2.48
CA GLY A 121 6.39 1.57 -3.37
C GLY A 121 5.25 2.40 -2.80
N GLY A 122 5.23 3.68 -3.17
CA GLY A 122 4.31 4.67 -2.63
C GLY A 122 2.99 4.81 -3.38
N ASP A 123 2.78 4.12 -4.51
CA ASP A 123 1.54 4.26 -5.31
C ASP A 123 0.34 3.63 -4.61
N THR A 124 -0.18 4.34 -3.62
CA THR A 124 -1.26 3.91 -2.75
C THR A 124 -2.37 4.94 -2.60
N GLY A 125 -2.15 6.18 -3.06
CA GLY A 125 -3.16 7.25 -3.00
C GLY A 125 -4.42 6.93 -3.80
N GLY A 126 -4.31 6.07 -4.82
CA GLY A 126 -5.45 5.62 -5.64
C GLY A 126 -6.57 4.95 -4.84
N TRP A 127 -6.26 4.05 -3.89
CA TRP A 127 -7.29 3.39 -3.07
C TRP A 127 -7.89 4.32 -2.01
N PHE A 128 -7.19 5.38 -1.65
CA PHE A 128 -7.70 6.45 -0.79
C PHE A 128 -8.53 7.46 -1.57
N GLY A 129 -8.72 7.30 -2.88
CA GLY A 129 -9.46 8.30 -3.67
C GLY A 129 -8.76 9.67 -3.69
N ILE A 130 -7.44 9.71 -3.45
CA ILE A 130 -6.65 10.93 -3.62
C ILE A 130 -6.66 11.28 -5.11
N PRO A 131 -7.13 12.48 -5.51
CA PRO A 131 -7.15 12.88 -6.90
C PRO A 131 -5.73 12.94 -7.50
N LEU A 132 -5.63 12.74 -8.82
CA LEU A 132 -4.42 13.08 -9.59
C LEU A 132 -4.41 14.61 -9.69
N GLU A 133 -3.96 15.32 -8.67
CA GLU A 133 -3.60 16.74 -8.80
C GLU A 133 -2.13 16.87 -9.17
#